data_AF-A0A2T7SPU2-F1
#
_entry.id   AF-A0A2T7SPU2-F1
#
_cell.length_a   1.000
_cell.length_b   1.000
_cell.length_c   1.000
_cell.angle_alpha   90.00
_cell.angle_beta   90.00
_cell.angle_gamma   90.00
#
_symmetry.space_group_name_H-M   'P 1'
#
loop_
_entity.id
_entity.type
_entity.pdbx_description
1 polymer ?
#
loop_
_entity_poly.entity_id
_entity_poly.type
_entity_poly.pdbx_seq_one_letter_code
_entity_poly.pdbx_strand_id
1 'polypeptide(L)'
;GTISKANLAVAMSNQNKTYDGTTAAALATGAITATGVTVGGVAETATVNKASGTYNSKNVNAATTVTATLVATDFAAGTADLSNYNLPTTVSTVVGGGTISKANLAVAMSNQNKTYDGTTAAALAAGAITATGVTVGGVAETATVNKASGTYNSKNVNAATTVTATLVATDFAAGTADLSNYNLPTTVSTVVGGGTISKANLAVAMSNQNKT
;
A
#
# COMPACT_ATOMS: atom_id res chain seq x y z
N GLY A 1 41.16 30.56 -30.45
CA GLY A 1 41.00 29.38 -29.58
C GLY A 1 39.52 29.06 -29.47
N THR A 2 39.15 27.80 -29.41
CA THR A 2 37.76 27.38 -29.17
C THR A 2 37.50 27.32 -27.67
N ILE A 3 36.35 27.85 -27.23
CA ILE A 3 35.90 27.71 -25.85
C ILE A 3 35.02 26.45 -25.78
N SER A 4 35.35 25.52 -24.89
CA SER A 4 34.56 24.31 -24.66
C SER A 4 33.35 24.60 -23.77
N LYS A 5 32.26 23.85 -23.95
CA LYS A 5 31.08 23.93 -23.08
C LYS A 5 31.40 23.50 -21.65
N ALA A 6 30.80 24.18 -20.67
CA ALA A 6 30.82 23.76 -19.27
C ALA A 6 29.81 22.63 -19.00
N ASN A 7 29.93 21.90 -17.89
CA ASN A 7 28.91 20.91 -17.52
C ASN A 7 27.86 21.57 -16.62
N LEU A 8 26.58 21.37 -16.93
CA LEU A 8 25.48 21.78 -16.05
C LEU A 8 25.32 20.71 -14.96
N ALA A 9 25.36 21.10 -13.68
CA ALA A 9 25.14 20.17 -12.58
C ALA A 9 23.63 20.04 -12.31
N VAL A 10 23.14 18.82 -12.12
CA VAL A 10 21.74 18.54 -11.73
C VAL A 10 21.69 17.75 -10.44
N ALA A 11 20.69 18.03 -9.61
CA ALA A 11 20.42 17.28 -8.40
C ALA A 11 18.92 17.02 -8.26
N MET A 12 18.55 15.82 -7.80
CA MET A 12 17.16 15.48 -7.49
C MET A 12 16.96 15.43 -5.98
N SER A 13 15.91 16.11 -5.50
CA SER A 13 15.47 16.01 -4.11
C SER A 13 14.91 14.62 -3.80
N ASN A 14 14.82 14.28 -2.51
CA ASN A 14 14.29 13.00 -2.09
C ASN A 14 12.85 12.80 -2.60
N GLN A 15 12.55 11.57 -3.00
CA GLN A 15 11.25 11.12 -3.46
C GLN A 15 10.70 10.08 -2.47
N ASN A 16 9.41 10.21 -2.17
CA ASN A 16 8.70 9.21 -1.38
C ASN A 16 7.34 8.90 -2.00
N LYS A 17 6.85 7.69 -1.77
CA LYS A 17 5.47 7.29 -2.09
C LYS A 17 5.00 6.17 -1.17
N THR A 18 3.70 5.95 -1.13
CA THR A 18 3.15 4.69 -0.61
C THR A 18 3.24 3.61 -1.69
N TYR A 19 3.46 2.36 -1.28
CA TYR A 19 3.49 1.21 -2.17
C TYR A 19 2.24 1.18 -3.06
N ASP A 20 2.44 1.12 -4.36
CA ASP A 20 1.37 1.03 -5.36
C ASP A 20 1.63 -0.10 -6.37
N GLY A 21 2.56 -1.00 -6.06
CA GLY A 21 2.94 -2.12 -6.92
C GLY A 21 3.80 -1.76 -8.13
N THR A 22 4.24 -0.50 -8.28
CA THR A 22 5.02 -0.04 -9.44
C THR A 22 6.33 0.63 -9.05
N THR A 23 7.26 0.70 -10.01
CA THR A 23 8.49 1.49 -9.90
C THR A 23 8.31 2.95 -10.34
N ALA A 24 7.12 3.38 -10.76
CA ALA A 24 6.92 4.73 -11.27
C ALA A 24 7.09 5.78 -10.16
N ALA A 25 7.84 6.84 -10.44
CA ALA A 25 7.94 8.00 -9.57
C ALA A 25 7.28 9.22 -10.25
N ALA A 26 6.36 9.86 -9.53
CA ALA A 26 5.85 11.18 -9.90
C ALA A 26 6.76 12.23 -9.26
N LEU A 27 7.37 13.08 -10.09
CA LEU A 27 8.26 14.14 -9.61
C LEU A 27 7.48 15.44 -9.52
N ALA A 28 7.54 16.08 -8.35
CA ALA A 28 6.97 17.42 -8.18
C ALA A 28 7.73 18.46 -9.00
N THR A 29 7.06 19.55 -9.37
CA THR A 29 7.73 20.72 -9.97
C THR A 29 8.86 21.20 -9.06
N GLY A 30 10.05 21.37 -9.62
CA GLY A 30 11.23 21.78 -8.86
C GLY A 30 11.93 20.66 -8.09
N ALA A 31 11.51 19.40 -8.26
CA ALA A 31 12.22 18.25 -7.67
C ALA A 31 13.65 18.07 -8.20
N ILE A 32 13.93 18.59 -9.40
CA ILE A 32 15.26 18.61 -9.99
C ILE A 32 15.72 20.05 -10.13
N THR A 33 16.88 20.36 -9.54
CA THR A 33 17.55 21.66 -9.67
C THR A 33 18.72 21.54 -10.64
N ALA A 34 19.03 22.64 -11.34
CA ALA A 34 20.17 22.72 -12.23
C ALA A 34 21.00 23.98 -11.98
N THR A 35 22.30 23.80 -11.81
CA THR A 35 23.25 24.87 -11.48
C THR A 35 24.44 24.82 -12.43
N GLY A 36 24.77 25.96 -13.02
CA GLY A 36 25.89 26.17 -13.92
C GLY A 36 27.14 26.69 -13.20
N VAL A 37 28.03 27.34 -13.94
CA VAL A 37 29.24 27.96 -13.36
C VAL A 37 28.89 29.22 -12.57
N THR A 38 29.77 29.61 -11.65
CA THR A 38 29.65 30.84 -10.88
C THR A 38 30.30 31.99 -11.63
N VAL A 39 29.53 33.04 -11.94
CA VAL A 39 29.99 34.26 -12.60
C VAL A 39 29.71 35.45 -11.69
N GLY A 40 30.74 36.24 -11.38
CA GLY A 40 30.57 37.40 -10.49
C GLY A 40 30.09 37.05 -9.07
N GLY A 41 30.37 35.82 -8.60
CA GLY A 41 29.94 35.34 -7.29
C GLY A 41 28.51 34.76 -7.26
N VAL A 42 27.79 34.73 -8.38
CA VAL A 42 26.45 34.16 -8.49
C VAL A 42 26.47 32.95 -9.42
N ALA A 43 25.88 31.83 -8.99
CA ALA A 43 25.76 30.66 -9.85
C ALA A 43 24.72 30.88 -10.94
N GLU A 44 25.05 30.53 -12.18
CA GLU A 44 24.05 30.42 -13.23
C GLU A 44 23.08 29.28 -12.91
N THR A 45 21.82 29.43 -13.33
CA THR A 45 20.74 28.49 -12.99
C THR A 45 19.88 28.15 -14.19
N ALA A 46 19.30 26.95 -14.14
CA ALA A 46 18.27 26.50 -15.07
C ALA A 46 17.21 25.72 -14.28
N THR A 47 16.05 25.51 -14.90
CA THR A 47 15.02 24.62 -14.36
C THR A 47 14.95 23.34 -15.19
N VAL A 48 14.59 22.23 -14.53
CA VAL A 48 14.39 20.94 -15.18
C VAL A 48 12.94 20.51 -15.00
N ASN A 49 12.18 20.58 -16.09
CA ASN A 49 10.76 20.28 -16.19
C ASN A 49 10.52 18.80 -16.50
N LYS A 50 10.97 17.93 -15.60
CA LYS A 50 10.77 16.48 -15.69
C LYS A 50 9.80 16.01 -14.61
N ALA A 51 8.64 15.52 -15.04
CA ALA A 51 7.55 15.11 -14.14
C ALA A 51 7.57 13.63 -13.73
N SER A 52 8.51 12.83 -14.28
CA SER A 52 8.55 11.40 -14.02
C SER A 52 9.95 10.85 -13.85
N GLY A 53 10.05 9.83 -12.99
CA GLY A 53 11.26 9.04 -12.77
C GLY A 53 10.90 7.58 -12.49
N THR A 54 11.89 6.81 -12.07
CA THR A 54 11.75 5.37 -11.78
C THR A 54 12.52 5.02 -10.52
N TYR A 55 11.83 4.42 -9.54
CA TYR A 55 12.44 3.77 -8.40
C TYR A 55 13.23 2.54 -8.85
N ASN A 56 14.37 2.27 -8.23
CA ASN A 56 15.18 1.07 -8.51
C ASN A 56 14.47 -0.25 -8.14
N SER A 57 13.46 -0.19 -7.27
CA SER A 57 12.60 -1.31 -6.93
C SER A 57 11.20 -0.80 -6.58
N LYS A 58 10.19 -1.64 -6.81
CA LYS A 58 8.83 -1.38 -6.34
C LYS A 58 8.64 -1.72 -4.85
N ASN A 59 9.53 -2.55 -4.28
CA ASN A 59 9.36 -3.10 -2.94
C ASN A 59 9.87 -2.14 -1.86
N VAL A 60 9.12 -2.02 -0.76
CA VAL A 60 9.36 -1.12 0.38
C VAL A 60 10.80 -1.22 0.89
N ASN A 61 11.29 -2.43 1.12
CA ASN A 61 12.61 -2.65 1.73
C ASN A 61 13.78 -2.58 0.73
N ALA A 62 13.50 -2.47 -0.57
CA ALA A 62 14.52 -2.49 -1.63
C ALA A 62 14.59 -1.17 -2.42
N ALA A 63 13.59 -0.30 -2.29
CA ALA A 63 13.58 1.02 -2.89
C ALA A 63 14.56 1.94 -2.13
N THR A 64 15.56 2.45 -2.86
CA THR A 64 16.61 3.31 -2.28
C THR A 64 16.90 4.55 -3.13
N THR A 65 16.59 4.51 -4.42
CA THR A 65 16.92 5.59 -5.37
C THR A 65 15.81 5.79 -6.39
N VAL A 66 15.61 7.03 -6.83
CA VAL A 66 14.83 7.36 -8.03
C VAL A 66 15.76 7.91 -9.10
N THR A 67 15.58 7.48 -10.35
CA THR A 67 16.34 7.96 -11.51
C THR A 67 15.37 8.54 -12.55
N ALA A 68 15.75 9.66 -13.17
CA ALA A 68 15.06 10.23 -14.31
C ALA A 68 16.03 10.37 -15.49
N THR A 69 15.59 9.92 -16.67
CA THR A 69 16.24 10.25 -17.95
C THR A 69 15.81 11.65 -18.36
N LEU A 70 16.78 12.47 -18.77
CA LEU A 70 16.59 13.86 -19.17
C LEU A 70 16.91 14.02 -20.66
N VAL A 71 16.14 14.87 -21.32
CA VAL A 71 16.39 15.33 -22.69
C VAL A 71 16.49 16.85 -22.72
N ALA A 72 17.05 17.41 -23.80
CA ALA A 72 17.28 18.86 -23.90
C ALA A 72 16.01 19.70 -23.68
N THR A 73 14.83 19.21 -24.10
CA THR A 73 13.54 19.89 -23.92
C THR A 73 13.03 19.88 -22.48
N ASP A 74 13.61 19.07 -21.60
CA ASP A 74 13.30 19.14 -20.16
C ASP A 74 13.95 20.36 -19.51
N PHE A 75 14.98 20.96 -20.11
CA PHE A 75 15.68 22.11 -19.55
C PHE A 75 15.07 23.42 -20.03
N ALA A 76 14.81 24.33 -19.10
CA ALA A 76 14.47 25.72 -19.41
C ALA A 76 15.51 26.66 -18.80
N ALA A 77 15.92 27.65 -19.59
CA ALA A 77 16.91 28.63 -19.18
C ALA A 77 16.40 29.45 -17.99
N GLY A 78 17.22 29.55 -16.94
CA GLY A 78 17.08 30.54 -15.89
C GLY A 78 18.00 31.71 -16.20
N THR A 79 19.06 31.86 -15.40
CA THR A 79 20.16 32.79 -15.70
C THR A 79 21.23 32.18 -16.62
N ALA A 80 21.25 30.86 -16.79
CA ALA A 80 22.17 30.16 -17.67
C ALA A 80 21.75 30.25 -19.14
N ASP A 81 22.70 30.53 -20.04
CA ASP A 81 22.54 30.23 -21.47
C ASP A 81 22.87 28.75 -21.71
N LEU A 82 21.82 27.93 -21.86
CA LEU A 82 21.95 26.47 -22.02
C LEU A 82 22.80 26.05 -23.21
N SER A 83 22.99 26.91 -24.23
CA SER A 83 23.84 26.58 -25.37
C SER A 83 25.32 26.45 -24.99
N ASN A 84 25.74 27.09 -23.89
CA ASN A 84 27.09 27.06 -23.34
C ASN A 84 27.38 25.84 -22.47
N TYR A 85 26.37 24.97 -22.24
CA TYR A 85 26.48 23.82 -21.35
C TYR A 85 26.30 22.47 -22.04
N ASN A 86 27.01 21.46 -21.54
CA ASN A 86 26.68 20.05 -21.72
C ASN A 86 25.54 19.72 -20.75
N LEU A 87 24.41 19.29 -21.29
CA LEU A 87 23.23 18.94 -20.50
C LEU A 87 23.30 17.48 -20.04
N PRO A 88 23.13 17.19 -18.73
CA PRO A 88 23.02 15.82 -18.24
C PRO A 88 21.86 15.08 -18.88
N THR A 89 22.07 13.79 -19.18
CA THR A 89 21.03 12.91 -19.75
C THR A 89 20.31 12.09 -18.68
N THR A 90 20.79 12.13 -17.44
CA THR A 90 20.21 11.42 -16.31
C THR A 90 20.46 12.17 -15.01
N VAL A 91 19.55 12.02 -14.06
CA VAL A 91 19.73 12.44 -12.68
C VAL A 91 19.12 11.40 -11.75
N SER A 92 19.78 11.16 -10.62
CA SER A 92 19.27 10.26 -9.58
C SER A 92 19.27 10.96 -8.23
N THR A 93 18.37 10.56 -7.33
CA THR A 93 18.50 10.89 -5.91
C THR A 93 19.78 10.27 -5.36
N VAL A 94 20.29 10.82 -4.26
CA VAL A 94 21.28 10.10 -3.43
C VAL A 94 20.70 8.77 -2.94
N VAL A 95 21.57 7.82 -2.58
CA VAL A 95 21.14 6.53 -1.99
C VAL A 95 20.40 6.80 -0.67
N GLY A 96 19.21 6.21 -0.52
CA GLY A 96 18.28 6.47 0.58
C GLY A 96 17.32 7.63 0.30
N GLY A 97 17.51 8.37 -0.80
CA GLY A 97 16.65 9.46 -1.21
C GLY A 97 15.38 9.01 -1.94
N GLY A 98 15.28 7.76 -2.37
CA GLY A 98 14.04 7.18 -2.91
C GLY A 98 13.45 6.18 -1.93
N THR A 99 12.36 6.52 -1.25
CA THR A 99 11.72 5.66 -0.24
C THR A 99 10.29 5.28 -0.61
N ILE A 100 9.87 4.06 -0.25
CA ILE A 100 8.48 3.60 -0.41
C ILE A 100 7.97 3.18 0.97
N SER A 101 6.83 3.74 1.39
CA SER A 101 6.14 3.32 2.62
C SER A 101 5.13 2.20 2.34
N LYS A 102 4.81 1.40 3.35
CA LYS A 102 3.85 0.30 3.21
C LYS A 102 2.44 0.79 2.89
N ALA A 103 1.76 0.11 1.98
CA ALA A 103 0.32 0.28 1.78
C ALA A 103 -0.47 -0.49 2.84
N ASN A 104 -1.74 -0.16 3.05
CA ASN A 104 -2.61 -0.96 3.90
C ASN A 104 -3.20 -2.11 3.09
N LEU A 105 -3.11 -3.34 3.60
CA LEU A 105 -3.83 -4.47 3.02
C LEU A 105 -5.28 -4.40 3.49
N ALA A 106 -6.25 -4.38 2.58
CA ALA A 106 -7.65 -4.40 2.94
C ALA A 106 -8.09 -5.83 3.24
N VAL A 107 -8.85 -6.03 4.32
CA VAL A 107 -9.45 -7.31 4.69
C VAL A 107 -10.96 -7.16 4.83
N ALA A 108 -11.70 -8.17 4.39
CA ALA A 108 -13.14 -8.23 4.54
C ALA A 108 -13.56 -9.62 5.01
N MET A 109 -14.52 -9.68 5.93
CA MET A 109 -15.13 -10.93 6.39
C MET A 109 -16.55 -11.06 5.82
N SER A 110 -16.80 -12.19 5.17
CA SER A 110 -18.14 -12.60 4.74
C SER A 110 -19.08 -12.81 5.92
N ASN A 111 -20.39 -12.76 5.67
CA ASN A 111 -21.39 -12.97 6.72
C ASN A 111 -21.22 -14.32 7.41
N GLN A 112 -21.42 -14.31 8.72
CA GLN A 112 -21.36 -15.49 9.58
C GLN A 112 -22.73 -15.76 10.17
N ASN A 113 -23.12 -17.03 10.18
CA ASN A 113 -24.34 -17.45 10.85
C ASN A 113 -24.12 -18.73 11.67
N LYS A 114 -24.92 -18.89 12.71
CA LYS A 114 -25.00 -20.13 13.50
C LYS A 114 -26.38 -20.28 14.12
N THR A 115 -26.70 -21.50 14.53
CA THR A 115 -27.84 -21.73 15.45
C THR A 115 -27.41 -21.44 16.88
N TYR A 116 -28.33 -20.93 17.70
CA TYR A 116 -28.09 -20.61 19.10
C TYR A 116 -27.55 -21.83 19.86
N ASP A 117 -26.34 -21.68 20.42
CA ASP A 117 -25.68 -22.70 21.25
C ASP A 117 -25.26 -22.14 22.62
N GLY A 118 -25.75 -20.94 22.97
CA GLY A 118 -25.42 -20.28 24.23
C GLY A 118 -24.03 -19.62 24.29
N THR A 119 -23.27 -19.60 23.20
CA THR A 119 -21.91 -19.04 23.15
C THR A 119 -21.78 -17.87 22.16
N THR A 120 -20.73 -17.07 22.32
CA THR A 120 -20.32 -16.05 21.33
C THR A 120 -19.33 -16.58 20.31
N ALA A 121 -18.94 -17.85 20.36
CA ALA A 121 -17.93 -18.38 19.45
C ALA A 121 -18.44 -18.42 18.00
N ALA A 122 -17.64 -17.93 17.07
CA ALA A 122 -17.87 -18.07 15.63
C ALA A 122 -16.83 -19.01 15.02
N ALA A 123 -17.29 -20.04 14.33
CA ALA A 123 -16.45 -20.87 13.46
C ALA A 123 -16.43 -20.21 12.08
N LEU A 124 -15.23 -19.89 11.59
CA LEU A 124 -15.05 -19.26 10.29
C LEU A 124 -14.67 -20.34 9.27
N ALA A 125 -15.39 -20.39 8.15
CA ALA A 125 -15.04 -21.27 7.04
C ALA A 125 -13.75 -20.82 6.36
N ALA A 126 -13.07 -21.76 5.69
CA ALA A 126 -11.95 -21.40 4.81
C ALA A 126 -12.40 -20.39 3.75
N GLY A 127 -11.63 -19.32 3.56
CA GLY A 127 -11.99 -18.23 2.63
C GLY A 127 -13.05 -17.26 3.16
N ALA A 128 -13.52 -17.40 4.41
CA ALA A 128 -14.47 -16.46 5.00
C ALA A 128 -13.91 -15.03 5.11
N ILE A 129 -12.58 -14.89 5.17
CA ILE A 129 -11.88 -13.61 5.14
C ILE A 129 -11.03 -13.53 3.87
N THR A 130 -11.24 -12.47 3.09
CA THR A 130 -10.46 -12.17 1.88
C THR A 130 -9.56 -10.96 2.13
N ALA A 131 -8.38 -10.94 1.52
CA ALA A 131 -7.48 -9.79 1.57
C ALA A 131 -7.10 -9.30 0.17
N THR A 132 -7.19 -7.99 -0.03
CA THR A 132 -6.88 -7.32 -1.31
C THR A 132 -5.93 -6.15 -1.07
N GLY A 133 -4.90 -6.08 -1.91
CA GLY A 133 -3.90 -5.03 -1.92
C GLY A 133 -4.20 -3.95 -2.95
N VAL A 134 -3.13 -3.40 -3.51
CA VAL A 134 -3.18 -2.35 -4.54
C VAL A 134 -3.51 -2.97 -5.90
N THR A 135 -4.05 -2.16 -6.80
CA THR A 135 -4.42 -2.60 -8.15
C THR A 135 -3.37 -2.16 -9.16
N VAL A 136 -2.78 -3.11 -9.87
CA VAL A 136 -1.78 -2.86 -10.91
C VAL A 136 -2.33 -3.38 -12.24
N GLY A 137 -2.39 -2.51 -13.26
CA GLY A 137 -2.90 -2.90 -14.59
C GLY A 137 -4.34 -3.41 -14.57
N GLY A 138 -5.16 -2.93 -13.62
CA GLY A 138 -6.55 -3.37 -13.46
C GLY A 138 -6.74 -4.66 -12.65
N VAL A 139 -5.66 -5.28 -12.14
CA VAL A 139 -5.73 -6.49 -11.32
C VAL A 139 -5.27 -6.17 -9.90
N ALA A 140 -6.09 -6.53 -8.91
CA ALA A 140 -5.73 -6.36 -7.50
C ALA A 140 -4.69 -7.40 -7.07
N GLU A 141 -3.69 -6.98 -6.30
CA GLU A 141 -2.90 -7.90 -5.51
C GLU A 141 -3.81 -8.57 -4.46
N THR A 142 -3.56 -9.85 -4.16
CA THR A 142 -4.42 -10.65 -3.26
C THR A 142 -3.60 -11.44 -2.27
N ALA A 143 -4.20 -11.70 -1.12
CA ALA A 143 -3.71 -12.62 -0.10
C ALA A 143 -4.89 -13.38 0.53
N THR A 144 -4.58 -14.49 1.18
CA THR A 144 -5.56 -15.28 1.94
C THR A 144 -5.34 -15.08 3.43
N VAL A 145 -6.43 -15.10 4.21
CA VAL A 145 -6.38 -15.02 5.67
C VAL A 145 -6.90 -16.34 6.26
N ASN A 146 -5.98 -17.12 6.83
CA ASN A 146 -6.20 -18.43 7.43
C ASN A 146 -6.61 -18.30 8.90
N LYS A 147 -7.79 -17.74 9.14
CA LYS A 147 -8.36 -17.62 10.48
C LYS A 147 -9.63 -18.48 10.59
N ALA A 148 -9.63 -19.43 11.53
CA ALA A 148 -10.73 -20.38 11.71
C ALA A 148 -11.75 -19.95 12.78
N SER A 149 -11.50 -18.86 13.51
CA SER A 149 -12.33 -18.44 14.63
C SER A 149 -12.52 -16.93 14.74
N GLY A 150 -13.68 -16.55 15.24
CA GLY A 150 -14.04 -15.19 15.62
C GLY A 150 -15.04 -15.18 16.79
N THR A 151 -15.58 -14.00 17.09
CA THR A 151 -16.48 -13.79 18.23
C THR A 151 -17.67 -12.95 17.79
N TYR A 152 -18.88 -13.47 17.99
CA TYR A 152 -20.12 -12.68 17.91
C TYR A 152 -20.15 -11.63 19.02
N ASN A 153 -20.64 -10.43 18.72
CA ASN A 153 -20.83 -9.38 19.71
C ASN A 153 -21.86 -9.73 20.81
N SER A 154 -22.73 -10.71 20.58
CA SER A 154 -23.65 -11.25 21.57
C SER A 154 -23.96 -12.72 21.28
N LYS A 155 -24.26 -13.48 22.34
CA LYS A 155 -24.78 -14.85 22.21
C LYS A 155 -26.29 -14.88 21.90
N ASN A 156 -27.00 -13.78 22.13
CA ASN A 156 -28.45 -13.74 22.03
C ASN A 156 -28.89 -13.47 20.59
N VAL A 157 -29.86 -14.25 20.09
CA VAL A 157 -30.42 -14.20 18.72
C VAL A 157 -30.67 -12.76 18.23
N ASN A 158 -31.37 -11.94 19.02
CA ASN A 158 -31.77 -10.59 18.60
C ASN A 158 -30.68 -9.52 18.78
N ALA A 159 -29.59 -9.83 19.47
CA ALA A 159 -28.51 -8.88 19.78
C ALA A 159 -27.22 -9.19 19.02
N ALA A 160 -27.10 -10.38 18.42
CA ALA A 160 -26.00 -10.74 17.55
C ALA A 160 -26.13 -9.99 16.21
N THR A 161 -25.16 -9.14 15.91
CA THR A 161 -25.14 -8.35 14.67
C THR A 161 -23.79 -8.33 13.97
N THR A 162 -22.69 -8.62 14.68
CA THR A 162 -21.34 -8.64 14.10
C THR A 162 -20.53 -9.82 14.61
N VAL A 163 -19.61 -10.30 13.77
CA VAL A 163 -18.50 -11.19 14.17
C VAL A 163 -17.19 -10.44 14.00
N THR A 164 -16.30 -10.54 14.98
CA THR A 164 -14.96 -9.96 14.96
C THR A 164 -13.90 -11.05 15.11
N ALA A 165 -12.83 -10.98 14.33
CA ALA A 165 -11.65 -11.82 14.49
C ALA A 165 -10.41 -10.97 14.70
N THR A 166 -9.58 -11.36 15.67
CA THR A 166 -8.22 -10.83 15.84
C THR A 166 -7.27 -11.58 14.93
N LEU A 167 -6.48 -10.84 14.16
CA LEU A 167 -5.54 -11.34 13.17
C LEU A 167 -4.10 -11.09 13.62
N VAL A 168 -3.22 -12.02 13.29
CA VAL A 168 -1.77 -11.90 13.44
C VAL A 168 -1.08 -12.16 12.11
N ALA A 169 0.19 -11.77 11.98
CA ALA A 169 0.93 -11.90 10.72
C ALA A 169 0.93 -13.33 10.14
N THR A 170 0.97 -14.35 11.00
CA THR A 170 0.94 -15.77 10.58
C THR A 170 -0.42 -16.24 10.07
N ASP A 171 -1.50 -15.48 10.29
CA ASP A 171 -2.80 -15.76 9.68
C ASP A 171 -2.79 -15.41 8.19
N PHE A 172 -1.88 -14.56 7.72
CA PHE A 172 -1.81 -14.14 6.32
C PHE A 172 -0.91 -15.06 5.51
N ALA A 173 -1.39 -15.52 4.36
CA ALA A 173 -0.58 -16.20 3.36
C ALA A 173 -0.63 -15.41 2.04
N ALA A 174 0.55 -15.23 1.44
CA ALA A 174 0.70 -14.49 0.20
C ALA A 174 -0.05 -15.19 -0.94
N GLY A 175 -0.85 -14.43 -1.67
CA GLY A 175 -1.35 -14.80 -2.99
C GLY A 175 -0.44 -14.16 -4.04
N THR A 176 -0.98 -13.18 -4.77
CA THR A 176 -0.17 -12.32 -5.65
C THR A 176 0.48 -11.14 -4.92
N ALA A 177 0.04 -10.82 -3.70
CA ALA A 177 0.62 -9.75 -2.88
C ALA A 177 1.94 -10.16 -2.24
N ASP A 178 2.94 -9.28 -2.30
CA ASP A 178 4.12 -9.36 -1.43
C ASP A 178 3.79 -8.68 -0.09
N LEU A 179 3.47 -9.51 0.92
CA LEU A 179 3.02 -9.04 2.24
C LEU A 179 4.03 -8.13 2.96
N SER A 180 5.31 -8.17 2.58
CA SER A 180 6.32 -7.29 3.17
C SER A 180 6.09 -5.82 2.81
N ASN A 181 5.39 -5.55 1.70
CA ASN A 181 5.04 -4.20 1.24
C ASN A 181 3.76 -3.64 1.89
N TYR A 182 3.12 -4.41 2.78
CA TYR A 182 1.85 -4.04 3.39
C TYR A 182 1.90 -3.93 4.92
N ASN A 183 1.06 -3.04 5.44
CA ASN A 183 0.59 -3.06 6.82
C ASN A 183 -0.55 -4.08 6.89
N LEU A 184 -0.38 -5.09 7.74
CA LEU A 184 -1.36 -6.16 7.91
C LEU A 184 -2.37 -5.75 8.99
N PRO A 185 -3.69 -5.78 8.72
CA PRO A 185 -4.71 -5.54 9.73
C PRO A 185 -4.61 -6.53 10.89
N THR A 186 -4.84 -6.03 12.10
CA THR A 186 -4.85 -6.85 13.33
C THR A 186 -6.25 -7.29 13.74
N THR A 187 -7.28 -6.77 13.08
CA THR A 187 -8.68 -7.15 13.30
C THR A 187 -9.45 -7.07 12.01
N VAL A 188 -10.53 -7.85 11.93
CA VAL A 188 -11.56 -7.73 10.90
C VAL A 188 -12.91 -8.04 11.52
N SER A 189 -13.94 -7.31 11.11
CA SER A 189 -15.32 -7.60 11.47
C SER A 189 -16.19 -7.74 10.23
N THR A 190 -17.25 -8.52 10.33
CA THR A 190 -18.37 -8.41 9.38
C THR A 190 -18.97 -7.02 9.45
N VAL A 191 -19.64 -6.59 8.38
CA VAL A 191 -20.54 -5.42 8.45
C VAL A 191 -21.65 -5.67 9.49
N VAL A 192 -22.27 -4.60 9.99
CA VAL A 192 -23.42 -4.71 10.90
C VAL A 192 -24.56 -5.45 10.21
N GLY A 193 -25.09 -6.48 10.88
CA GLY A 193 -26.07 -7.43 10.34
C GLY A 193 -25.44 -8.65 9.66
N GLY A 194 -24.12 -8.66 9.48
CA GLY A 194 -23.38 -9.79 8.89
C GLY A 194 -23.11 -10.92 9.86
N GLY A 195 -23.26 -10.72 11.18
CA GLY A 195 -23.17 -11.78 12.19
C GLY A 195 -24.53 -12.11 12.77
N THR A 196 -25.16 -13.21 12.32
CA THR A 196 -26.52 -13.57 12.74
C THR A 196 -26.57 -14.89 13.53
N ILE A 197 -27.42 -14.97 14.56
CA ILE A 197 -27.70 -16.22 15.28
C ILE A 197 -29.17 -16.57 15.10
N SER A 198 -29.48 -17.79 14.65
CA SER A 198 -30.86 -18.30 14.56
C SER A 198 -31.30 -18.99 15.85
N LYS A 199 -32.62 -19.05 16.09
CA LYS A 199 -33.18 -19.72 17.27
C LYS A 199 -32.89 -21.23 17.22
N ALA A 200 -32.54 -21.81 18.37
CA ALA A 200 -32.50 -23.26 18.53
C ALA A 200 -33.90 -23.82 18.83
N ASN A 201 -34.14 -25.07 18.45
CA ASN A 201 -35.35 -25.79 18.82
C ASN A 201 -35.26 -26.24 20.29
N LEU A 202 -36.34 -26.04 21.03
CA LEU A 202 -36.47 -26.57 22.38
C LEU A 202 -37.04 -27.99 22.31
N ALA A 203 -36.25 -29.00 22.66
CA ALA A 203 -36.73 -30.37 22.80
C ALA A 203 -37.32 -30.56 24.21
N VAL A 204 -38.61 -30.86 24.31
CA VAL A 204 -39.27 -31.20 25.58
C VAL A 204 -39.46 -32.71 25.62
N ALA A 205 -38.79 -33.38 26.57
CA ALA A 205 -39.06 -34.79 26.87
C ALA A 205 -40.17 -34.84 27.95
N MET A 206 -41.35 -35.38 27.60
CA MET A 206 -42.34 -35.71 28.62
C MET A 206 -41.95 -37.04 29.28
N SER A 207 -41.61 -37.02 30.56
CA SER A 207 -41.59 -38.24 31.36
C SER A 207 -43.04 -38.60 31.71
N ASN A 208 -43.54 -39.71 31.15
CA ASN A 208 -44.80 -40.29 31.58
C ASN A 208 -44.67 -40.68 33.05
N GLN A 209 -45.21 -39.86 33.95
CA GLN A 209 -45.46 -40.28 35.33
C GLN A 209 -46.66 -41.22 35.32
N ASN A 210 -46.41 -42.50 35.05
CA ASN A 210 -47.38 -43.53 35.37
C ASN A 210 -47.48 -43.61 36.89
N LYS A 211 -48.52 -43.00 37.46
CA LYS A 211 -48.95 -43.26 38.84
C LYS A 211 -49.45 -44.70 38.91
N THR A 212 -48.71 -45.54 39.62
CA THR A 212 -49.24 -46.79 40.22
C THR A 212 -49.95 -46.47 41.52
#